data_AF-A0A9P3ZPH8-F1
#
_entry.id   AF-A0A9P3ZPH8-F1
#
_cell.length_a   1.000
_cell.length_b   1.000
_cell.length_c   1.000
_cell.angle_alpha   90.00
_cell.angle_beta   90.00
_cell.angle_gamma   90.00
#
_symmetry.space_group_name_H-M   'P 1'
#
loop_
_entity.id
_entity.type
_entity.pdbx_description
1 polymer ?
#
loop_
_entity_poly.entity_id
_entity_poly.type
_entity_poly.pdbx_seq_one_letter_code
_entity_poly.pdbx_strand_id
1 'polypeptide(L)'
;MFTSNSKPEPDYVDTKKLGQWLSEHSISRAEIAKALGVQTTVVHNWFARQRIPKNVQGSLRHLMSADYPTELESQIAVRMKNSTLNEVVKRAVKEGLSVEEWILRAVEGNLKKDNK
;
A
#
# COMPACT_ATOMS: atom_id res chain seq x y z
N MET A 1 -29.18 -26.27 -21.89
CA MET A 1 -28.75 -24.86 -21.79
C MET A 1 -28.55 -24.55 -20.30
N PHE A 2 -27.33 -24.28 -19.87
CA PHE A 2 -27.06 -23.90 -18.48
C PHE A 2 -26.84 -22.39 -18.42
N THR A 3 -27.84 -21.64 -17.96
CA THR A 3 -27.66 -20.24 -17.57
C THR A 3 -27.14 -20.23 -16.14
N SER A 4 -25.82 -20.23 -15.98
CA SER A 4 -25.19 -20.11 -14.67
C SER A 4 -25.28 -18.65 -14.19
N ASN A 5 -26.38 -18.31 -13.52
CA ASN A 5 -26.48 -17.12 -12.67
C ASN A 5 -25.71 -17.40 -11.37
N SER A 6 -24.39 -17.45 -11.45
CA SER A 6 -23.55 -17.48 -10.24
C SER A 6 -23.54 -16.06 -9.66
N LYS A 7 -24.31 -15.84 -8.58
CA LYS A 7 -24.12 -14.67 -7.73
C LYS A 7 -22.64 -14.62 -7.31
N PRO A 8 -21.97 -13.46 -7.34
CA PRO A 8 -20.59 -13.38 -6.88
C PRO A 8 -20.54 -13.82 -5.42
N GLU A 9 -19.62 -14.75 -5.12
CA GLU A 9 -19.33 -15.16 -3.75
C GLU A 9 -19.10 -13.91 -2.87
N PRO A 10 -19.54 -13.92 -1.60
CA PRO A 10 -19.50 -12.73 -0.72
C PRO A 10 -18.10 -12.17 -0.48
N ASP A 11 -17.06 -12.86 -0.95
CA ASP A 11 -15.66 -12.53 -0.73
C ASP A 11 -14.89 -12.23 -2.03
N TYR A 12 -15.62 -11.82 -3.07
CA TYR A 12 -15.02 -11.39 -4.34
C TYR A 12 -14.50 -9.94 -4.24
N VAL A 13 -13.25 -9.72 -4.64
CA VAL A 13 -12.66 -8.38 -4.76
C VAL A 13 -13.02 -7.84 -6.14
N ASP A 14 -13.89 -6.84 -6.18
CA ASP A 14 -14.15 -6.05 -7.38
C ASP A 14 -13.21 -4.84 -7.48
N THR A 15 -13.23 -4.19 -8.65
CA THR A 15 -12.37 -3.01 -8.93
C THR A 15 -12.73 -1.80 -8.08
N LYS A 16 -13.94 -1.70 -7.53
CA LYS A 16 -14.33 -0.60 -6.64
C LYS A 16 -13.77 -0.82 -5.25
N LYS A 17 -13.94 -2.02 -4.68
CA LYS A 17 -13.39 -2.44 -3.39
C LYS A 17 -11.88 -2.34 -3.40
N LEU A 18 -11.23 -2.84 -4.46
CA LEU A 18 -9.79 -2.67 -4.64
C LEU A 18 -9.42 -1.19 -4.76
N GLY A 19 -10.12 -0.41 -5.59
CA GLY A 19 -9.82 1.01 -5.79
C GLY A 19 -9.95 1.84 -4.51
N GLN A 20 -10.97 1.56 -3.69
CA GLN A 20 -11.16 2.20 -2.39
C GLN A 20 -10.02 1.86 -1.44
N TRP A 21 -9.70 0.58 -1.28
CA TRP A 21 -8.61 0.13 -0.42
C TRP A 21 -7.26 0.74 -0.82
N LEU A 22 -6.98 0.82 -2.13
CA LEU A 22 -5.79 1.50 -2.65
C LEU A 22 -5.74 2.99 -2.28
N SER A 23 -6.88 3.67 -2.33
CA SER A 23 -6.97 5.07 -1.94
C SER A 23 -6.79 5.26 -0.43
N GLU A 24 -7.39 4.40 0.39
CA GLU A 24 -7.30 4.44 1.85
C GLU A 24 -5.86 4.22 2.34
N HIS A 25 -5.14 3.29 1.70
CA HIS A 25 -3.77 2.92 2.08
C HIS A 25 -2.70 3.65 1.27
N SER A 26 -3.09 4.59 0.40
CA SER A 26 -2.17 5.33 -0.48
C SER A 26 -1.30 4.45 -1.40
N ILE A 27 -1.81 3.29 -1.79
CA ILE A 27 -1.12 2.30 -2.63
C ILE A 27 -1.44 2.56 -4.11
N SER A 28 -0.40 2.61 -4.94
CA SER A 28 -0.53 2.74 -6.39
C SER A 28 -0.79 1.40 -7.08
N ARG A 29 -1.31 1.47 -8.30
CA ARG A 29 -1.51 0.29 -9.15
C ARG A 29 -0.21 -0.42 -9.53
N ALA A 30 0.92 0.31 -9.53
CA ALA A 30 2.23 -0.26 -9.78
C ALA A 30 2.74 -1.11 -8.60
N GLU A 31 2.40 -0.71 -7.38
CA GLU A 31 2.77 -1.45 -6.17
C GLU A 31 2.01 -2.76 -6.06
N ILE A 32 0.70 -2.75 -6.38
CA ILE A 32 -0.06 -4.00 -6.52
C ILE A 32 0.50 -4.88 -7.62
N ALA A 33 0.88 -4.30 -8.76
CA ALA A 33 1.45 -5.06 -9.86
C ALA A 33 2.75 -5.77 -9.42
N LYS A 34 3.62 -5.05 -8.70
CA LYS A 34 4.85 -5.62 -8.11
C LYS A 34 4.53 -6.73 -7.11
N ALA A 35 3.58 -6.52 -6.20
CA ALA A 35 3.19 -7.49 -5.18
C ALA A 35 2.60 -8.78 -5.78
N LEU A 36 1.89 -8.65 -6.90
CA LEU A 36 1.28 -9.78 -7.62
C LEU A 36 2.18 -10.40 -8.69
N GLY A 37 3.39 -9.85 -8.91
CA GLY A 37 4.29 -10.31 -9.98
C GLY A 37 3.72 -10.12 -11.39
N VAL A 38 2.87 -9.11 -11.59
CA VAL A 38 2.25 -8.79 -12.89
C VAL A 38 2.71 -7.42 -13.40
N GLN A 39 2.50 -7.16 -14.69
CA GLN A 39 2.78 -5.84 -15.25
C GLN A 39 1.76 -4.79 -14.79
N THR A 40 2.18 -3.55 -14.55
CA THR A 40 1.30 -2.43 -14.17
C THR A 40 0.15 -2.21 -15.16
N THR A 41 0.40 -2.45 -16.45
CA THR A 41 -0.60 -2.39 -17.53
C THR A 41 -1.73 -3.40 -17.33
N VAL A 42 -1.44 -4.59 -16.80
CA VAL A 42 -2.44 -5.61 -16.49
C VAL A 42 -3.38 -5.10 -15.41
N VAL A 43 -2.85 -4.48 -14.36
CA VAL A 43 -3.65 -3.85 -13.30
C VAL A 43 -4.50 -2.71 -13.87
N HIS A 44 -3.93 -1.84 -14.73
CA HIS A 44 -4.70 -0.80 -15.42
C HIS A 44 -5.88 -1.36 -16.21
N ASN A 45 -5.66 -2.47 -16.93
CA ASN A 45 -6.71 -3.14 -17.70
C ASN A 45 -7.83 -3.69 -16.82
N TRP A 46 -7.54 -4.11 -15.59
CA TRP A 46 -8.58 -4.54 -14.66
C TRP A 46 -9.53 -3.40 -14.34
N PHE A 47 -9.01 -2.22 -13.99
CA PHE A 47 -9.80 -1.04 -13.70
C PHE A 47 -10.54 -0.52 -14.94
N ALA A 48 -9.90 -0.48 -16.10
CA ALA A 48 -10.55 -0.05 -17.34
C ALA A 48 -11.71 -0.96 -17.73
N ARG A 49 -11.56 -2.28 -17.54
CA ARG A 49 -12.57 -3.29 -17.90
C ARG A 49 -13.51 -3.65 -16.74
N GLN A 50 -13.34 -3.01 -15.58
CA GLN A 50 -14.05 -3.34 -14.34
C GLN A 50 -14.05 -4.85 -14.04
N ARG A 51 -12.94 -5.53 -14.33
CA ARG A 51 -12.84 -7.00 -14.26
C ARG A 51 -11.48 -7.42 -13.75
N ILE A 52 -11.48 -8.07 -12.59
CA ILE A 52 -10.31 -8.70 -11.99
C ILE A 52 -10.33 -10.20 -12.32
N PRO A 53 -9.22 -10.80 -12.78
CA PRO A 53 -9.13 -12.24 -13.03
C PRO A 53 -9.35 -13.09 -11.77
N LYS A 54 -9.97 -14.26 -11.90
CA LYS A 54 -10.24 -15.16 -10.75
C LYS A 54 -8.96 -15.68 -10.08
N ASN A 55 -7.91 -15.92 -10.86
CA ASN A 55 -6.65 -16.47 -10.37
C ASN A 55 -5.89 -15.53 -9.43
N VAL A 56 -6.19 -14.22 -9.43
CA VAL A 56 -5.55 -13.24 -8.53
C VAL A 56 -6.42 -12.90 -7.31
N GLN A 57 -7.64 -13.43 -7.23
CA GLN A 57 -8.58 -13.11 -6.14
C GLN A 57 -8.05 -13.53 -4.77
N GLY A 58 -7.44 -14.72 -4.68
CA GLY A 58 -6.84 -15.21 -3.44
C GLY A 58 -5.70 -14.31 -2.94
N SER A 59 -4.78 -13.94 -3.83
CA SER A 59 -3.66 -13.04 -3.51
C SER A 59 -4.14 -11.64 -3.15
N LEU A 60 -5.15 -11.11 -3.85
CA LEU A 60 -5.73 -9.80 -3.52
C LEU A 60 -6.41 -9.81 -2.15
N ARG A 61 -7.17 -10.86 -1.82
CA ARG A 61 -7.74 -10.99 -0.47
C ARG A 61 -6.67 -11.03 0.60
N HIS A 62 -5.61 -11.79 0.37
CA HIS A 62 -4.49 -11.89 1.30
C HIS A 62 -3.75 -10.56 1.46
N LEU A 63 -3.56 -9.80 0.37
CA LEU A 63 -2.99 -8.45 0.44
C LEU A 63 -3.90 -7.45 1.17
N MET A 64 -5.22 -7.60 1.03
CA MET A 64 -6.22 -6.71 1.62
C MET A 64 -6.65 -7.12 3.03
N SER A 65 -6.21 -8.27 3.54
CA SER A 65 -6.55 -8.73 4.89
C SER A 65 -5.68 -8.02 5.93
N ALA A 66 -6.27 -7.76 7.11
CA ALA A 66 -5.69 -6.98 8.19
C ALA A 66 -4.39 -7.57 8.81
N ASP A 67 -4.05 -8.82 8.48
CA ASP A 67 -2.87 -9.54 8.98
C ASP A 67 -1.69 -9.62 7.96
N TYR A 68 -1.70 -8.82 6.88
CA TYR A 68 -0.60 -8.87 5.91
C TYR A 68 0.67 -8.15 6.42
N PRO A 69 1.85 -8.80 6.40
CA PRO A 69 3.02 -8.31 7.13
C PRO A 69 3.76 -7.19 6.38
N THR A 70 3.98 -6.11 7.13
CA THR A 70 5.12 -5.16 7.23
C THR A 70 6.31 -5.21 6.26
N GLU A 71 6.57 -6.27 5.52
CA GLU A 71 7.75 -6.40 4.67
C GLU A 71 7.56 -5.75 3.29
N LEU A 72 6.34 -5.79 2.75
CA LEU A 72 5.99 -5.01 1.56
C LEU A 72 5.89 -3.52 1.91
N GLU A 73 5.32 -3.17 3.07
CA GLU A 73 5.29 -1.79 3.59
C GLU A 73 6.69 -1.26 3.90
N SER A 74 7.61 -2.10 4.41
CA SER A 74 9.02 -1.73 4.61
C SER A 74 9.77 -1.45 3.30
N GLN A 75 9.22 -1.87 2.16
CA GLN A 75 9.79 -1.64 0.82
C GLN A 75 8.95 -0.69 -0.05
N ILE A 76 7.82 -0.22 0.45
CA ILE A 76 6.94 0.74 -0.22
C ILE A 76 7.37 2.13 0.24
N ALA A 77 8.12 2.81 -0.63
CA ALA A 77 8.58 4.18 -0.48
C ALA A 77 7.65 5.07 0.37
N VAL A 78 8.11 5.49 1.54
CA VAL A 78 7.40 6.45 2.39
C VAL A 78 7.19 7.73 1.59
N ARG A 79 5.98 7.92 1.05
CA ARG A 79 5.62 9.06 0.22
C ARG A 79 5.49 10.30 1.11
N MET A 80 6.58 11.03 1.26
CA MET A 80 6.61 12.29 2.01
C MET A 80 6.40 13.47 1.07
N LYS A 81 5.61 14.46 1.52
CA LYS A 81 5.53 15.75 0.82
C LYS A 81 6.91 16.40 0.84
N ASN A 82 7.32 17.05 -0.26
CA ASN A 82 8.60 17.78 -0.30
C ASN A 82 8.73 18.82 0.82
N SER A 83 7.63 19.44 1.24
CA SER A 83 7.63 20.34 2.40
C SER A 83 8.00 19.63 3.70
N THR A 84 7.49 18.41 3.91
CA THR A 84 7.82 17.58 5.07
C THR A 84 9.28 17.14 5.02
N LEU A 85 9.76 16.66 3.86
CA LEU A 85 11.18 16.31 3.68
C LEU A 85 12.10 17.50 3.95
N ASN A 86 11.77 18.69 3.44
CA ASN A 86 12.56 19.90 3.67
C ASN A 86 12.63 20.27 5.15
N GLU A 87 11.53 20.13 5.90
CA GLU A 87 11.55 20.39 7.34
C GLU A 87 12.37 19.36 8.10
N VAL A 88 12.29 18.07 7.73
CA VAL A 88 13.14 17.02 8.28
C VAL A 88 14.62 17.35 8.04
N VAL A 89 14.99 17.71 6.81
CA VAL A 89 16.37 18.09 6.44
C VAL A 89 16.84 19.31 7.23
N LYS A 90 16.02 20.36 7.34
CA LYS A 90 16.37 21.56 8.12
C LYS A 90 16.65 21.23 9.58
N ARG A 91 15.83 20.37 10.19
CA ARG A 91 15.99 19.96 11.59
C ARG A 91 17.24 19.09 11.78
N ALA A 92 17.47 18.14 10.88
CA ALA A 92 18.68 17.31 10.89
C ALA A 92 19.95 18.16 10.82
N VAL A 93 20.00 19.12 9.89
CA VAL A 93 21.13 20.06 9.73
C VAL A 93 21.31 20.93 10.97
N LYS A 94 20.21 21.44 11.56
CA LYS A 94 20.28 22.25 12.79
C LYS A 94 20.86 21.47 13.97
N GLU A 95 20.63 20.17 14.01
CA GLU A 95 21.14 19.27 15.05
C GLU A 95 22.50 18.65 14.70
N GLY A 96 23.06 18.95 13.52
CA GLY A 96 24.35 18.40 13.06
C GLY A 96 24.30 16.90 12.76
N LEU A 97 23.13 16.36 12.43
CA LEU A 97 22.91 14.93 12.17
C LEU A 97 22.66 14.67 10.68
N SER A 98 22.91 13.44 10.24
CA SER A 98 22.34 12.98 8.97
C SER A 98 20.82 12.89 9.06
N VAL A 99 20.16 12.96 7.91
CA VAL A 99 18.69 12.84 7.82
C VAL A 99 18.21 11.50 8.39
N GLU A 100 18.95 10.42 8.14
CA GLU A 100 18.63 9.08 8.65
C GLU A 100 18.74 9.01 10.17
N GLU A 101 19.83 9.49 10.75
CA GLU A 101 20.03 9.51 12.21
C GLU A 101 18.96 10.37 12.91
N TRP A 102 18.58 11.50 12.31
CA TRP A 102 17.54 12.36 12.85
C TRP A 102 16.17 11.66 12.85
N ILE A 103 15.82 10.97 11.76
CA ILE A 103 14.57 10.20 11.66
C ILE A 103 14.54 9.10 12.72
N LEU A 104 15.63 8.34 12.88
CA LEU A 104 15.71 7.28 13.89
C LEU A 104 15.50 7.82 15.31
N ARG A 105 16.18 8.92 15.66
CA ARG A 105 15.99 9.58 16.97
C ARG A 105 14.57 10.07 17.18
N ALA A 106 13.94 10.65 16.16
CA ALA A 106 12.57 11.14 16.24
C ALA A 106 11.57 10.00 16.49
N VAL A 107 11.74 8.86 15.82
CA VAL A 107 10.91 7.66 16.00
C VAL A 107 11.10 7.08 17.41
N GLU A 108 12.34 6.88 17.85
CA GLU A 108 12.64 6.39 19.19
C GLU A 108 12.10 7.31 20.30
N GLY A 109 12.14 8.63 20.08
CA GLY A 109 11.61 9.62 21.01
C GLY A 109 10.08 9.57 21.17
N ASN A 110 9.35 9.20 20.11
CA ASN A 110 7.89 9.02 20.18
C ASN A 110 7.50 7.69 20.83
N LEU A 111 8.19 6.59 20.51
CA LEU A 111 7.96 5.28 21.14
C LEU A 111 8.17 5.30 22.67
N LYS A 112 9.10 6.14 23.16
CA LYS A 112 9.34 6.32 24.60
C LYS A 112 8.26 7.17 25.29
N LYS A 113 7.50 7.98 24.55
CA LYS A 113 6.40 8.79 25.08
C LYS A 113 5.10 8.00 25.17
N ASP A 114 4.87 7.06 24.25
CA ASP A 114 3.66 6.22 24.22
C ASP A 114 3.68 5.11 25.30
N ASN A 115 4.85 4.81 25.86
CA ASN A 115 5.05 3.82 26.93
C ASN A 115 5.06 4.43 28.36
N LYS A 116 4.53 5.64 28.54
CA LYS A 116 4.49 6.33 29.84
C LYS A 116 3.10 6.88 30.12
#